data_AF-A0A5M9UIF3-F1
#
_entry.id   AF-A0A5M9UIF3-F1
#
_cell.length_a   1.000
_cell.length_b   1.000
_cell.length_c   1.000
_cell.angle_alpha   90.00
_cell.angle_beta   90.00
_cell.angle_gamma   90.00
#
_symmetry.space_group_name_H-M   'P 1'
#
loop_
_entity.id
_entity.type
_entity.pdbx_description
1 polymer ?
#
loop_
_entity_poly.entity_id
_entity_poly.type
_entity_poly.pdbx_seq_one_letter_code
_entity_poly.pdbx_strand_id
1 'polypeptide(L)'
;MGLFIVLSILPFFPFFLVYWGMYVWKKDKRNAMRMAMDVTTFFLVFSVSALFNLTFDSNFGFYLTLLLILLALGFIGGAQNRLKGKVDGGRMFRAVWRMAFIIMSFGYVLFTLFGLFRYFMKQM
;
A
#
# COMPACT_ATOMS: atom_id res chain seq x y z
N MET A 1 -21.33 -9.62 0.00
CA MET A 1 -20.38 -10.50 0.72
C MET A 1 -19.17 -10.93 -0.12
N GLY A 2 -19.31 -11.29 -1.41
CA GLY A 2 -18.17 -11.76 -2.24
C GLY A 2 -17.04 -10.74 -2.46
N LEU A 3 -17.36 -9.47 -2.72
CA LEU A 3 -16.35 -8.42 -2.98
C LEU A 3 -15.42 -8.17 -1.77
N PHE A 4 -15.93 -8.40 -0.56
CA PHE A 4 -15.27 -8.13 0.71
C PHE A 4 -14.14 -9.11 0.99
N ILE A 5 -14.40 -10.39 0.77
CA ILE A 5 -13.42 -11.47 0.92
C ILE A 5 -12.34 -11.33 -0.15
N VAL A 6 -12.74 -10.97 -1.38
CA VAL A 6 -11.82 -10.72 -2.49
C VAL A 6 -10.89 -9.54 -2.17
N LEU A 7 -11.42 -8.39 -1.75
CA LEU A 7 -10.62 -7.21 -1.40
C LEU A 7 -9.73 -7.42 -0.16
N SER A 8 -10.22 -8.16 0.85
CA SER A 8 -9.41 -8.49 2.03
C SER A 8 -8.30 -9.49 1.71
N ILE A 9 -8.48 -10.45 0.80
CA ILE A 9 -7.41 -11.38 0.40
C ILE A 9 -6.37 -10.71 -0.53
N LEU A 10 -6.73 -9.58 -1.15
CA LEU A 10 -6.04 -9.07 -2.34
C LEU A 10 -4.67 -8.40 -2.17
N PRO A 11 -4.15 -7.97 -1.01
CA PRO A 11 -2.79 -7.40 -1.01
C PRO A 11 -1.71 -8.49 -0.95
N PHE A 12 -1.94 -9.60 -0.25
CA PHE A 12 -0.91 -10.63 -0.10
C PHE A 12 -0.79 -11.52 -1.35
N PHE A 13 -1.91 -11.82 -2.02
CA PHE A 13 -1.91 -12.72 -3.16
C PHE A 13 -1.04 -12.20 -4.34
N PRO A 14 -1.18 -10.93 -4.79
CA PRO A 14 -0.32 -10.35 -5.81
C PRO A 14 1.14 -10.27 -5.38
N PHE A 15 1.42 -10.04 -4.09
CA PHE A 15 2.79 -9.99 -3.59
C PHE A 15 3.51 -11.32 -3.82
N PHE A 16 2.91 -12.43 -3.36
CA PHE A 16 3.49 -13.76 -3.53
C PHE A 16 3.55 -14.17 -5.00
N LEU A 17 2.51 -13.88 -5.78
CA LEU A 17 2.41 -14.27 -7.19
C LEU A 17 3.47 -13.55 -8.04
N VAL A 18 3.65 -12.24 -7.85
CA VAL A 18 4.67 -11.45 -8.54
C VAL A 18 6.07 -11.81 -8.06
N TYR A 19 6.27 -12.00 -6.75
CA TYR A 19 7.57 -12.40 -6.21
C TYR A 19 8.02 -13.74 -6.78
N TRP A 20 7.17 -14.76 -6.72
CA TRP A 20 7.50 -16.10 -7.19
C TRP A 20 7.65 -16.15 -8.71
N GLY A 21 6.76 -15.48 -9.46
CA GLY A 21 6.84 -15.39 -10.92
C GLY A 21 8.14 -14.75 -11.39
N MET A 22 8.53 -13.62 -10.78
CA MET A 22 9.79 -12.93 -11.12
C MET A 22 11.02 -13.67 -10.63
N TYR A 23 10.94 -14.35 -9.48
CA TYR A 23 12.03 -15.16 -8.95
C TYR A 23 12.35 -16.35 -9.86
N VAL A 24 11.33 -17.05 -10.36
CA VAL A 24 11.50 -18.16 -11.30
C VAL A 24 12.07 -17.66 -12.65
N TRP A 25 11.64 -16.49 -13.11
CA TRP A 25 12.01 -16.01 -14.44
C TRP A 25 13.40 -15.36 -14.51
N LYS A 26 13.77 -14.52 -13.54
CA LYS A 26 15.06 -13.78 -13.57
C LYS A 26 16.09 -14.27 -12.56
N LYS A 27 15.74 -15.13 -11.60
CA LYS A 27 16.57 -15.58 -10.46
C LYS A 27 17.20 -14.44 -9.62
N ASP A 28 16.83 -13.19 -9.86
CA ASP A 28 17.28 -12.02 -9.13
C ASP A 28 16.28 -11.67 -8.02
N LYS A 29 16.62 -12.08 -6.80
CA LYS A 29 15.82 -11.84 -5.59
C LYS A 29 15.55 -10.35 -5.35
N ARG A 30 16.51 -9.46 -5.63
CA ARG A 30 16.37 -8.03 -5.34
C ARG A 30 15.39 -7.37 -6.30
N ASN A 31 15.46 -7.71 -7.59
CA ASN A 31 14.54 -7.15 -8.58
C ASN A 31 13.14 -7.75 -8.46
N ALA A 32 13.02 -9.06 -8.17
CA ALA A 32 11.73 -9.69 -7.90
C ALA A 32 11.02 -9.03 -6.70
N MET A 33 11.74 -8.79 -5.61
CA MET A 33 11.19 -8.10 -4.43
C MET A 33 10.72 -6.68 -4.76
N ARG A 34 11.49 -5.91 -5.54
CA ARG A 34 11.12 -4.54 -5.92
C ARG A 34 9.85 -4.51 -6.77
N MET A 35 9.74 -5.38 -7.77
CA MET A 35 8.53 -5.47 -8.59
C MET A 35 7.33 -5.95 -7.79
N ALA A 36 7.50 -6.93 -6.91
CA ALA A 36 6.44 -7.41 -6.03
C ALA A 36 5.91 -6.29 -5.13
N MET A 37 6.79 -5.50 -4.52
CA MET A 37 6.40 -4.33 -3.74
C MET A 37 5.63 -3.32 -4.59
N ASP A 38 6.15 -2.95 -5.76
CA ASP A 38 5.54 -1.91 -6.59
C ASP A 38 4.10 -2.29 -7.02
N VAL A 39 3.91 -3.55 -7.44
CA VAL A 39 2.59 -4.07 -7.81
C VAL A 39 1.68 -4.15 -6.58
N THR A 40 2.19 -4.61 -5.45
CA THR A 40 1.39 -4.80 -4.23
C THR A 40 0.94 -3.48 -3.62
N THR A 41 1.76 -2.43 -3.66
CA THR A 41 1.38 -1.09 -3.17
C THR A 41 0.11 -0.58 -3.85
N PHE A 42 -0.06 -0.85 -5.15
CA PHE A 42 -1.28 -0.48 -5.87
C PHE A 42 -2.51 -1.14 -5.24
N PHE A 43 -2.46 -2.46 -5.01
CA PHE A 43 -3.54 -3.19 -4.34
C PHE A 43 -3.76 -2.77 -2.89
N LEU A 44 -2.67 -2.50 -2.17
CA LEU A 44 -2.71 -2.03 -0.78
C LEU A 44 -3.42 -0.68 -0.66
N VAL A 45 -3.20 0.25 -1.60
CA VAL A 45 -3.90 1.54 -1.62
C VAL A 45 -5.41 1.35 -1.65
N PHE A 46 -5.93 0.50 -2.55
CA PHE A 46 -7.37 0.23 -2.60
C PHE A 46 -7.87 -0.53 -1.38
N SER A 47 -7.12 -1.53 -0.92
CA SER A 47 -7.50 -2.37 0.21
C SER A 47 -7.61 -1.56 1.50
N VAL A 48 -6.57 -0.77 1.84
CA VAL A 48 -6.55 0.09 3.03
C VAL A 48 -7.66 1.16 2.94
N SER A 49 -7.85 1.75 1.76
CA SER A 49 -8.91 2.75 1.55
C SER A 49 -10.31 2.17 1.79
N ALA A 50 -10.57 0.96 1.29
CA ALA A 50 -11.83 0.26 1.51
C ALA A 50 -12.02 -0.09 2.99
N LEU A 51 -10.98 -0.64 3.65
CA LEU A 51 -11.04 -0.97 5.07
C LEU A 51 -11.28 0.27 5.95
N PHE A 52 -10.66 1.40 5.62
CA PHE A 52 -10.91 2.67 6.30
C PHE A 52 -12.38 3.09 6.17
N ASN A 53 -12.90 3.09 4.95
CA ASN A 53 -14.30 3.44 4.67
C ASN A 53 -15.28 2.58 5.47
N LEU A 54 -15.01 1.29 5.58
CA LEU A 54 -15.83 0.35 6.35
C LEU A 54 -15.73 0.55 7.86
N THR A 55 -14.54 0.91 8.33
CA THR A 55 -14.30 1.12 9.77
C THR A 55 -14.99 2.40 10.25
N PHE A 56 -14.91 3.47 9.46
CA PHE A 56 -15.40 4.80 9.82
C PHE A 56 -16.73 5.19 9.16
N ASP A 57 -17.38 4.27 8.44
CA ASP A 57 -18.62 4.49 7.67
C ASP A 57 -18.53 5.75 6.78
N SER A 58 -17.40 5.87 6.08
CA SER A 58 -17.04 7.03 5.26
C SER A 58 -16.74 6.62 3.83
N ASN A 59 -16.74 7.58 2.89
CA ASN A 59 -16.24 7.38 1.53
C ASN A 59 -14.86 8.05 1.30
N PHE A 60 -14.26 8.59 2.36
CA PHE A 60 -13.07 9.45 2.25
C PHE A 60 -11.73 8.70 2.19
N GLY A 61 -11.68 7.40 2.47
CA GLY A 61 -10.46 6.60 2.61
C GLY A 61 -9.55 6.61 1.38
N PHE A 62 -10.12 6.57 0.17
CA PHE A 62 -9.34 6.67 -1.07
C PHE A 62 -8.71 8.04 -1.25
N TYR A 63 -9.48 9.10 -1.03
CA TYR A 63 -9.00 10.48 -1.14
C TYR A 63 -7.93 10.78 -0.09
N LEU A 64 -8.12 10.30 1.15
CA LEU A 64 -7.12 10.41 2.21
C LEU A 64 -5.82 9.69 1.85
N THR A 65 -5.92 8.46 1.35
CA THR A 65 -4.76 7.68 0.92
C THR A 65 -4.00 8.38 -0.21
N LEU A 66 -4.72 8.87 -1.22
CA LEU A 66 -4.13 9.60 -2.34
C LEU A 66 -3.46 10.89 -1.87
N LEU A 67 -4.12 11.64 -0.99
CA LEU A 67 -3.59 12.86 -0.39
C LEU A 67 -2.29 12.58 0.37
N LEU A 68 -2.23 11.53 1.18
CA LEU A 68 -1.02 11.15 1.92
C LEU A 68 0.15 10.82 0.98
N ILE A 69 -0.12 10.12 -0.13
CA ILE A 69 0.92 9.81 -1.14
C ILE A 69 1.40 11.10 -1.83
N LEU A 70 0.49 12.00 -2.22
CA LEU A 70 0.83 13.28 -2.84
C LEU A 70 1.63 14.18 -1.90
N LEU A 71 1.23 14.26 -0.63
CA LEU A 71 1.97 14.97 0.41
C LEU A 71 3.37 14.38 0.56
N ALA A 72 3.50 13.05 0.63
CA ALA A 72 4.81 12.40 0.71
C ALA A 72 5.68 12.72 -0.52
N LEU A 73 5.12 12.73 -1.73
CA LEU A 73 5.83 13.16 -2.94
C LEU A 73 6.29 14.62 -2.84
N GLY A 74 5.41 15.53 -2.41
CA GLY A 74 5.72 16.95 -2.24
C GLY A 74 6.80 17.21 -1.19
N PHE A 75 6.69 16.59 -0.02
CA PHE A 75 7.67 16.73 1.07
C PHE A 75 9.04 16.18 0.66
N ILE A 76 9.09 14.99 0.07
CA ILE A 76 10.37 14.39 -0.34
C ILE A 76 10.97 15.15 -1.52
N GLY A 77 10.16 15.63 -2.46
CA GLY A 77 10.62 16.47 -3.57
C GLY A 77 11.21 17.79 -3.08
N GLY A 78 10.51 18.48 -2.18
CA GLY A 78 10.99 19.71 -1.55
C GLY A 78 12.29 19.49 -0.76
N ALA A 79 12.37 18.41 0.01
CA ALA A 79 13.58 18.04 0.75
C ALA A 79 14.76 17.71 -0.19
N GLN A 80 14.52 16.97 -1.28
CA GLN A 80 15.55 16.70 -2.29
C GLN A 80 16.03 17.97 -2.98
N ASN A 81 15.11 18.88 -3.33
CA ASN A 81 15.46 20.16 -3.95
C ASN A 81 16.37 20.99 -3.03
N ARG A 82 16.03 21.08 -1.73
CA ARG A 82 16.81 21.85 -0.75
C ARG A 82 18.17 21.23 -0.43
N LEU A 83 18.27 19.89 -0.40
CA LEU A 83 19.50 19.20 -0.01
C LEU A 83 20.47 18.96 -1.18
N LYS A 84 19.96 18.77 -2.39
CA LYS A 84 20.78 18.35 -3.55
C LYS A 84 20.73 19.33 -4.72
N GLY A 85 19.87 20.35 -4.67
CA GLY A 85 19.69 21.34 -5.73
C GLY A 85 19.08 20.77 -7.02
N LYS A 86 18.77 19.47 -7.07
CA LYS A 86 18.18 18.76 -8.21
C LYS A 86 17.20 17.71 -7.71
N VAL A 87 16.03 17.66 -8.32
CA VAL A 87 15.00 16.65 -8.04
C VAL A 87 15.09 15.55 -9.06
N ASP A 88 15.43 14.34 -8.62
CA ASP A 88 15.36 13.12 -9.44
C ASP A 88 13.98 12.49 -9.25
N GLY A 89 13.03 12.88 -10.11
CA GLY A 89 11.64 12.46 -10.01
C GLY A 89 11.46 10.94 -10.00
N GLY A 90 12.24 10.20 -10.79
CA GLY A 90 12.18 8.74 -10.83
C GLY A 90 12.65 8.11 -9.52
N ARG A 91 13.74 8.61 -8.95
CA ARG A 91 14.26 8.13 -7.66
C ARG A 91 13.35 8.52 -6.50
N MET A 92 12.79 9.73 -6.53
CA MET A 92 11.81 10.22 -5.56
C MET A 92 10.54 9.37 -5.58
N PHE A 93 9.93 9.17 -6.75
CA PHE A 93 8.71 8.39 -6.88
C PHE A 93 8.91 6.96 -6.34
N ARG A 94 10.00 6.29 -6.73
CA ARG A 94 10.34 4.95 -6.20
C ARG A 94 10.54 4.95 -4.69
N ALA A 95 11.11 6.02 -4.11
CA ALA A 95 11.29 6.10 -2.66
C ALA A 95 9.94 6.24 -1.95
N VAL A 96 9.07 7.15 -2.41
CA VAL A 96 7.73 7.32 -1.85
C VAL A 96 6.89 6.06 -2.02
N TRP A 97 6.93 5.43 -3.18
CA TRP A 97 6.17 4.21 -3.45
C TRP A 97 6.56 3.05 -2.52
N ARG A 98 7.85 2.94 -2.17
CA ARG A 98 8.34 1.97 -1.19
C ARG A 98 7.94 2.31 0.25
N MET A 99 7.96 3.59 0.62
CA MET A 99 7.46 4.01 1.92
C MET A 99 5.95 3.76 2.03
N ALA A 100 5.21 4.04 0.96
CA ALA A 100 3.77 3.76 0.87
C ALA A 100 3.48 2.26 1.04
N PHE A 101 4.27 1.36 0.43
CA PHE A 101 4.15 -0.08 0.67
C PHE A 101 4.18 -0.42 2.16
N ILE A 102 5.18 0.08 2.90
CA ILE A 102 5.38 -0.24 4.31
C ILE A 102 4.23 0.33 5.16
N ILE A 103 3.90 1.60 4.95
CA ILE A 103 2.84 2.29 5.70
C ILE A 103 1.49 1.64 5.44
N MET A 104 1.16 1.36 4.18
CA MET A 104 -0.11 0.73 3.81
C MET A 104 -0.18 -0.71 4.28
N SER A 105 0.91 -1.48 4.24
CA SER A 105 0.94 -2.84 4.80
C SER A 105 0.62 -2.82 6.29
N PHE A 106 1.22 -1.89 7.03
CA PHE A 106 0.95 -1.73 8.46
C PHE A 106 -0.50 -1.29 8.72
N GLY A 107 -0.99 -0.29 7.98
CA GLY A 107 -2.37 0.19 8.07
C GLY A 107 -3.38 -0.90 7.74
N TYR A 108 -3.11 -1.74 6.73
CA TYR A 108 -3.94 -2.88 6.37
C TYR A 108 -4.06 -3.87 7.55
N VAL A 109 -2.94 -4.25 8.17
CA VAL A 109 -2.94 -5.17 9.32
C VAL A 109 -3.74 -4.57 10.48
N LEU A 110 -3.48 -3.30 10.81
CA LEU A 110 -4.21 -2.61 11.88
C LEU A 110 -5.71 -2.57 11.62
N PHE A 111 -6.15 -2.07 10.47
CA PHE A 111 -7.58 -1.97 10.17
C PHE A 111 -8.24 -3.34 10.07
N THR A 112 -7.53 -4.36 9.60
CA THR A 112 -8.06 -5.74 9.59
C THR A 112 -8.30 -6.23 11.01
N LEU A 113 -7.33 -6.05 11.92
CA LEU A 113 -7.49 -6.41 13.33
C LEU A 113 -8.66 -5.65 13.97
N PHE A 114 -8.73 -4.33 13.78
CA PHE A 114 -9.85 -3.52 14.28
C PHE A 114 -11.21 -3.96 13.72
N GLY A 115 -11.27 -4.26 12.42
CA GLY A 115 -12.48 -4.76 11.77
C GLY A 115 -12.93 -6.10 12.34
N LEU A 116 -11.98 -7.02 12.58
CA LEU A 116 -12.25 -8.32 13.22
C LEU A 116 -12.74 -8.14 14.66
N PHE A 117 -12.06 -7.32 15.47
CA PHE A 117 -12.49 -7.03 16.84
C PHE A 117 -13.92 -6.47 16.88
N ARG A 118 -14.24 -5.51 16.01
CA ARG A 118 -15.60 -4.97 15.91
C ARG A 118 -16.63 -6.02 15.48
N TYR A 119 -16.26 -6.92 14.57
CA TYR A 119 -17.11 -8.02 14.13
C TYR A 119 -17.43 -8.98 15.29
N PHE A 120 -16.40 -9.40 16.04
CA PHE A 120 -16.57 -10.27 17.21
C PHE A 120 -17.41 -9.61 18.30
N MET A 121 -17.17 -8.33 18.62
CA MET A 121 -17.97 -7.61 19.63
C MET A 121 -19.44 -7.43 19.22
N LYS A 122 -19.76 -7.41 17.92
CA LYS A 122 -21.13 -7.28 17.43
C LYS A 122 -21.90 -8.62 17.42
N GLN A 123 -21.18 -9.75 17.37
CA GLN A 123 -21.77 -11.09 17.40
C GLN A 123 -22.03 -11.63 18.81
N MET A 124 -21.42 -11.01 19.83
CA MET A 124 -21.60 -11.32 21.24
C MET A 124 -22.73 -10.48 21.83
#